data_AF-V4MK66-F1
#
_entry.id   AF-V4MK66-F1
#
_cell.length_a   1.000
_cell.length_b   1.000
_cell.length_c   1.000
_cell.angle_alpha   90.00
_cell.angle_beta   90.00
_cell.angle_gamma   90.00
#
_symmetry.space_group_name_H-M   'P 1'
#
loop_
_entity.id
_entity.type
_entity.pdbx_description
1 polymer ?
#
loop_
_entity_poly.entity_id
_entity_poly.type
_entity_poly.pdbx_seq_one_letter_code
_entity_poly.pdbx_strand_id
1 'polypeptide(L)'
;MASSLPTLPRALPSSSSKPSSSSGPFRSPFLKVNGSTSFIPSSISLASRGASSIIPRATASSAGSDSEETLAKTTFHGLCYVLKDNIDTDQIIPADKACIFPSNQQERDEIASNALSGLPDSHKTRFVEPGEIKSKYSIIIAGENFGCGSSREHAPVCLGAAGAKAVVAQTYARIFFRNSVATGEVFPLESEVRVCDECKTGDTVTIELRDSGGLLTNHTTGQKYKLKAIGDAGPVIDAGGIFAYARKMGMIPSLA
;
A
#
# COMPACT_ATOMS: atom_id res chain seq x y z
N MET A 1 53.04 -4.60 41.65
CA MET A 1 53.34 -6.05 41.61
C MET A 1 52.22 -6.69 40.81
N ALA A 2 52.49 -7.34 39.67
CA ALA A 2 52.81 -8.77 39.53
C ALA A 2 51.60 -9.67 39.90
N SER A 3 51.16 -10.65 39.09
CA SER A 3 51.71 -11.17 37.81
C SER A 3 50.72 -12.07 37.03
N SER A 4 50.98 -12.23 35.72
CA SER A 4 50.81 -13.44 34.86
C SER A 4 49.48 -14.23 34.74
N LEU A 5 49.02 -14.31 33.47
CA LEU A 5 48.42 -15.42 32.68
C LEU A 5 48.78 -16.88 33.11
N PRO A 6 48.15 -17.98 32.58
CA PRO A 6 47.23 -18.15 31.42
C PRO A 6 45.84 -18.78 31.81
N THR A 7 45.06 -19.67 31.14
CA THR A 7 45.22 -20.64 30.00
C THR A 7 43.85 -21.06 29.37
N LEU A 8 43.87 -21.98 28.38
CA LEU A 8 42.77 -22.56 27.57
C LEU A 8 42.29 -23.96 28.11
N PRO A 9 41.54 -24.80 27.36
CA PRO A 9 40.11 -24.71 27.01
C PRO A 9 39.32 -26.00 27.40
N ARG A 10 38.03 -26.13 27.01
CA ARG A 10 37.35 -27.46 26.96
C ARG A 10 36.36 -27.57 25.78
N ALA A 11 36.31 -28.75 25.17
CA ALA A 11 35.56 -29.02 23.94
C ALA A 11 34.17 -29.65 24.14
N LEU A 12 33.37 -29.62 23.07
CA LEU A 12 32.10 -30.35 22.89
C LEU A 12 32.30 -31.88 22.89
N PRO A 13 31.22 -32.65 23.09
CA PRO A 13 30.93 -33.70 22.12
C PRO A 13 29.46 -33.77 21.65
N SER A 14 29.26 -34.55 20.59
CA SER A 14 28.09 -34.69 19.71
C SER A 14 26.92 -35.56 20.20
N SER A 15 25.72 -35.28 19.68
CA SER A 15 24.69 -36.26 19.23
C SER A 15 23.67 -35.51 18.34
N SER A 16 23.43 -35.91 17.08
CA SER A 16 22.40 -36.87 16.58
C SER A 16 20.95 -36.58 17.05
N SER A 17 19.91 -36.57 16.22
CA SER A 17 19.77 -36.99 14.81
C SER A 17 18.55 -36.32 14.13
N LYS A 18 18.47 -36.38 12.78
CA LYS A 18 17.20 -36.20 12.04
C LYS A 18 16.44 -37.54 12.02
N PRO A 19 15.11 -37.49 11.86
CA PRO A 19 14.56 -38.15 10.67
C PRO A 19 13.61 -37.27 9.87
N SER A 20 13.57 -37.50 8.56
CA SER A 20 12.56 -36.99 7.63
C SER A 20 11.38 -37.96 7.54
N SER A 21 10.17 -37.44 7.37
CA SER A 21 9.05 -38.18 6.78
C SER A 21 8.38 -37.35 5.69
N SER A 22 7.80 -38.03 4.71
CA SER A 22 7.16 -37.44 3.52
C SER A 22 6.05 -38.37 3.03
N SER A 23 5.38 -38.00 1.92
CA SER A 23 4.09 -38.52 1.42
C SER A 23 2.86 -37.99 2.16
N GLY A 24 1.74 -37.68 1.49
CA GLY A 24 1.53 -37.64 0.03
C GLY A 24 0.21 -36.94 -0.35
N PRO A 25 0.06 -36.43 -1.58
CA PRO A 25 -1.11 -35.66 -1.99
C PRO A 25 -2.30 -36.57 -2.36
N PHE A 26 -3.40 -36.49 -1.60
CA PHE A 26 -4.69 -37.04 -2.02
C PHE A 26 -5.33 -36.19 -3.14
N ARG A 27 -6.09 -36.82 -4.03
CA ARG A 27 -6.55 -36.22 -5.30
C ARG A 27 -7.98 -36.61 -5.67
N SER A 28 -8.77 -35.64 -6.16
CA SER A 28 -10.08 -35.80 -6.83
C SER A 28 -11.23 -36.39 -5.97
N PRO A 29 -12.53 -36.27 -6.38
CA PRO A 29 -13.10 -35.64 -7.58
C PRO A 29 -13.79 -34.27 -7.30
N PHE A 30 -13.85 -33.32 -8.23
CA PHE A 30 -14.66 -33.32 -9.48
C PHE A 30 -16.19 -33.45 -9.24
N LEU A 31 -16.87 -32.30 -9.12
CA LEU A 31 -18.30 -32.17 -9.31
C LEU A 31 -18.57 -31.34 -10.58
N LYS A 32 -19.07 -31.99 -11.63
CA LYS A 32 -19.64 -31.30 -12.80
C LYS A 32 -21.11 -31.01 -12.52
N VAL A 33 -21.55 -29.78 -12.76
CA VAL A 33 -22.96 -29.44 -12.92
C VAL A 33 -23.16 -28.94 -14.34
N ASN A 34 -23.86 -29.73 -15.17
CA ASN A 34 -24.40 -29.24 -16.44
C ASN A 34 -25.70 -28.46 -16.12
N GLY A 35 -25.83 -27.25 -16.68
CA GLY A 35 -26.96 -26.35 -16.43
C GLY A 35 -27.38 -25.59 -17.69
N SER A 36 -27.68 -26.32 -18.76
CA SER A 36 -28.02 -25.74 -20.06
C SER A 36 -29.49 -25.30 -20.13
N THR A 37 -29.78 -24.04 -19.85
CA THR A 37 -31.11 -23.43 -20.09
C THR A 37 -31.01 -22.19 -20.98
N SER A 38 -31.14 -22.41 -22.28
CA SER A 38 -31.25 -21.38 -23.30
C SER A 38 -32.65 -20.76 -23.32
N PHE A 39 -32.76 -19.44 -23.08
CA PHE A 39 -34.00 -18.69 -23.31
C PHE A 39 -33.71 -17.38 -24.04
N ILE A 40 -34.16 -17.31 -25.29
CA ILE A 40 -34.28 -16.11 -26.14
C ILE A 40 -35.71 -16.17 -26.69
N PRO A 41 -36.57 -15.20 -26.33
CA PRO A 41 -37.10 -14.24 -27.31
C PRO A 41 -37.25 -12.82 -26.72
N SER A 42 -37.46 -11.75 -27.48
CA SER A 42 -37.31 -11.51 -28.93
C SER A 42 -37.12 -10.02 -29.15
N SER A 43 -36.55 -9.62 -30.29
CA SER A 43 -36.45 -8.21 -30.68
C SER A 43 -37.81 -7.60 -31.02
N ILE A 44 -38.07 -6.39 -30.50
CA ILE A 44 -39.12 -5.50 -31.00
C ILE A 44 -38.43 -4.34 -31.72
N SER A 45 -38.77 -4.16 -32.99
CA SER A 45 -38.32 -3.03 -33.81
C SER A 45 -39.53 -2.19 -34.20
N LEU A 46 -39.43 -0.88 -34.04
CA LEU A 46 -40.36 0.06 -34.67
C LEU A 46 -39.60 1.33 -35.07
N ALA A 47 -39.56 1.58 -36.37
CA ALA A 47 -39.02 2.79 -36.95
C ALA A 47 -40.09 3.46 -37.81
N SER A 48 -40.27 4.79 -37.70
CA SER A 48 -40.70 5.63 -38.82
C SER A 48 -40.56 7.13 -38.54
N ARG A 49 -39.60 7.75 -39.23
CA ARG A 49 -39.71 9.02 -39.99
C ARG A 49 -40.51 10.22 -39.41
N GLY A 50 -39.86 11.37 -39.38
CA GLY A 50 -40.51 12.70 -39.41
C GLY A 50 -39.47 13.82 -39.41
N ALA A 51 -39.22 14.45 -40.56
CA ALA A 51 -38.19 15.50 -40.70
C ALA A 51 -38.78 16.77 -41.31
N SER A 52 -38.41 17.94 -40.77
CA SER A 52 -38.38 19.24 -41.47
C SER A 52 -37.59 20.27 -40.64
N SER A 53 -37.00 21.24 -41.32
CA SER A 53 -36.05 22.22 -40.77
C SER A 53 -36.57 23.65 -40.80
N ILE A 54 -36.38 24.43 -39.74
CA ILE A 54 -36.32 25.90 -39.78
C ILE A 54 -35.17 26.37 -38.88
N ILE A 55 -34.44 27.40 -39.33
CA ILE A 55 -33.32 28.04 -38.61
C ILE A 55 -33.77 29.43 -38.14
N PRO A 56 -33.39 29.84 -36.92
CA PRO A 56 -32.96 31.22 -36.71
C PRO A 56 -31.52 31.29 -36.17
N ARG A 57 -30.79 32.32 -36.60
CA ARG A 57 -29.40 32.62 -36.22
C ARG A 57 -29.39 33.93 -35.44
N ALA A 58 -28.94 33.92 -34.18
CA ALA A 58 -28.06 34.95 -33.59
C ALA A 58 -27.78 34.74 -32.09
N THR A 59 -26.49 34.73 -31.73
CA THR A 59 -25.89 35.31 -30.52
C THR A 59 -26.66 35.30 -29.19
N ALA A 60 -26.34 34.33 -28.34
CA ALA A 60 -26.19 34.55 -26.89
C ALA A 60 -24.92 33.82 -26.42
N SER A 61 -24.00 34.53 -25.78
CA SER A 61 -22.73 33.98 -25.32
C SER A 61 -22.83 33.45 -23.89
N SER A 62 -23.21 32.19 -23.73
CA SER A 62 -23.05 31.45 -22.49
C SER A 62 -21.80 30.57 -22.56
N ALA A 63 -20.72 30.99 -21.89
CA ALA A 63 -19.55 30.14 -21.69
C ALA A 63 -19.93 29.02 -20.69
N GLY A 64 -20.32 27.86 -21.23
CA GLY A 64 -20.58 26.64 -20.46
C GLY A 64 -19.29 25.96 -20.00
N SER A 65 -18.42 26.71 -19.32
CA SER A 65 -17.20 26.21 -18.70
C SER A 65 -17.50 25.69 -17.30
N ASP A 66 -17.93 24.43 -17.21
CA ASP A 66 -17.97 23.64 -15.96
C ASP A 66 -17.55 22.19 -16.25
N SER A 67 -16.41 22.03 -16.91
CA SER A 67 -15.59 20.85 -16.70
C SER A 67 -14.95 21.00 -15.31
N GLU A 68 -15.56 20.42 -14.28
CA GLU A 68 -15.04 20.50 -12.91
C GLU A 68 -13.56 20.11 -12.87
N GLU A 69 -12.68 21.09 -12.60
CA GLU A 69 -11.35 20.79 -12.10
C GLU A 69 -11.50 20.26 -10.67
N THR A 70 -11.73 18.95 -10.55
CA THR A 70 -11.80 18.27 -9.25
C THR A 70 -10.48 18.51 -8.52
N LEU A 71 -10.48 19.43 -7.55
CA LEU A 71 -9.30 19.76 -6.76
C LEU A 71 -8.72 18.48 -6.14
N ALA A 72 -7.39 18.37 -6.13
CA ALA A 72 -6.72 17.31 -5.40
C ALA A 72 -7.00 17.52 -3.89
N LYS A 73 -7.76 16.61 -3.30
CA LYS A 73 -8.19 16.66 -1.90
C LYS A 73 -7.00 16.44 -0.95
N THR A 74 -6.10 15.55 -1.35
CA THR A 74 -4.89 15.18 -0.62
C THR A 74 -3.76 14.98 -1.64
N THR A 75 -2.60 15.59 -1.42
CA THR A 75 -1.45 15.52 -2.33
C THR A 75 -0.17 15.14 -1.58
N PHE A 76 0.59 14.19 -2.12
CA PHE A 76 1.88 13.77 -1.58
C PHE A 76 3.00 14.07 -2.57
N HIS A 77 4.13 14.56 -2.08
CA HIS A 77 5.32 14.88 -2.88
C HIS A 77 6.58 14.34 -2.20
N GLY A 78 7.59 13.99 -2.99
CA GLY A 78 8.95 13.69 -2.52
C GLY A 78 9.59 12.53 -3.26
N LEU A 79 10.67 12.00 -2.68
CA LEU A 79 11.42 10.88 -3.26
C LEU A 79 10.65 9.57 -3.07
N CYS A 80 10.58 8.74 -4.10
CA CYS A 80 10.02 7.39 -3.99
C CYS A 80 11.09 6.33 -3.66
N TYR A 81 10.70 5.32 -2.90
CA TYR A 81 11.46 4.09 -2.69
C TYR A 81 10.78 2.93 -3.41
N VAL A 82 11.52 2.24 -4.31
CA VAL A 82 10.96 1.23 -5.21
C VAL A 82 11.27 -0.18 -4.73
N LEU A 83 10.21 -0.96 -4.63
CA LEU A 83 10.13 -2.37 -4.25
C LEU A 83 9.51 -3.19 -5.38
N LYS A 84 9.58 -4.52 -5.27
CA LYS A 84 8.98 -5.46 -6.22
C LYS A 84 7.78 -6.16 -5.59
N ASP A 85 7.45 -7.34 -6.09
CA ASP A 85 6.29 -8.14 -5.71
C ASP A 85 6.49 -8.88 -4.39
N ASN A 86 5.38 -9.21 -3.70
CA ASN A 86 5.34 -10.05 -2.50
C ASN A 86 6.21 -9.54 -1.32
N ILE A 87 6.24 -8.22 -1.11
CA ILE A 87 6.86 -7.66 0.11
C ILE A 87 6.00 -8.04 1.32
N ASP A 88 6.55 -8.87 2.19
CA ASP A 88 5.83 -9.42 3.35
C ASP A 88 5.98 -8.56 4.62
N THR A 89 5.20 -8.88 5.67
CA THR A 89 5.22 -8.14 6.94
C THR A 89 6.51 -8.28 7.75
N ASP A 90 7.30 -9.33 7.56
CA ASP A 90 8.61 -9.49 8.21
C ASP A 90 9.68 -8.64 7.51
N GLN A 91 9.58 -8.51 6.19
CA GLN A 91 10.41 -7.59 5.41
C GLN A 91 10.14 -6.13 5.78
N ILE A 92 8.87 -5.76 6.00
CA ILE A 92 8.46 -4.42 6.46
C ILE A 92 8.92 -4.15 7.90
N ILE A 93 8.64 -5.07 8.84
CA ILE A 93 9.11 -5.02 10.22
C ILE A 93 9.41 -6.43 10.77
N PRO A 94 10.69 -6.76 11.06
CA PRO A 94 11.08 -8.05 11.61
C PRO A 94 10.35 -8.43 12.90
N ALA A 95 10.16 -9.74 13.12
CA ALA A 95 9.33 -10.25 14.21
C ALA A 95 9.80 -9.85 15.63
N ASP A 96 11.11 -9.66 15.85
CA ASP A 96 11.64 -9.18 17.13
C ASP A 96 11.31 -7.71 17.39
N LYS A 97 11.28 -6.88 16.34
CA LYS A 97 10.89 -5.46 16.39
C LYS A 97 9.39 -5.27 16.50
N ALA A 98 8.62 -6.18 15.89
CA ALA A 98 7.16 -6.20 15.97
C ALA A 98 6.59 -6.53 17.38
N CYS A 99 7.46 -6.83 18.36
CA CYS A 99 7.12 -6.95 19.78
C CYS A 99 7.07 -5.60 20.53
N ILE A 100 7.60 -4.52 19.95
CA ILE A 100 7.59 -3.19 20.56
C ILE A 100 6.20 -2.59 20.40
N PHE A 101 5.53 -2.26 21.51
CA PHE A 101 4.24 -1.58 21.51
C PHE A 101 4.46 -0.06 21.48
N PRO A 102 3.93 0.69 20.50
CA PRO A 102 4.21 2.12 20.32
C PRO A 102 3.37 3.03 21.24
N SER A 103 3.54 2.91 22.56
CA SER A 103 2.88 3.75 23.57
C SER A 103 3.46 5.16 23.63
N ASN A 104 4.78 5.29 23.48
CA ASN A 104 5.51 6.55 23.58
C ASN A 104 6.36 6.83 22.34
N GLN A 105 6.91 8.05 22.27
CA GLN A 105 7.64 8.49 21.08
C GLN A 105 8.98 7.75 20.88
N GLN A 106 9.66 7.30 21.94
CA GLN A 106 10.89 6.52 21.82
C GLN A 106 10.62 5.13 21.22
N GLU A 107 9.54 4.47 21.63
CA GLU A 107 9.08 3.20 21.03
C GLU A 107 8.68 3.39 19.55
N ARG A 108 8.01 4.50 19.22
CA ARG A 108 7.68 4.87 17.83
C ARG A 108 8.93 5.11 16.99
N ASP A 109 9.93 5.77 17.54
CA ASP A 109 11.20 6.04 16.84
C ASP A 109 12.05 4.77 16.69
N GLU A 110 12.00 3.82 17.64
CA GLU A 110 12.64 2.51 17.49
C GLU A 110 12.00 1.71 16.35
N ILE A 111 10.66 1.56 16.31
CA ILE A 111 10.02 0.86 15.18
C ILE A 111 10.22 1.60 13.85
N ALA A 112 10.27 2.94 13.84
CA ALA A 112 10.55 3.74 12.65
C ALA A 112 11.93 3.43 12.06
N SER A 113 12.97 3.41 12.90
CA SER A 113 14.36 3.10 12.46
C SER A 113 14.52 1.69 11.86
N ASN A 114 13.59 0.77 12.14
CA ASN A 114 13.57 -0.59 11.62
C ASN A 114 12.67 -0.75 10.38
N ALA A 115 12.12 0.32 9.80
CA ALA A 115 11.25 0.25 8.63
C ALA A 115 11.96 -0.30 7.39
N LEU A 116 11.38 -1.36 6.81
CA LEU A 116 11.92 -2.14 5.68
C LEU A 116 13.33 -2.72 5.96
N SER A 117 13.67 -2.93 7.23
CA SER A 117 14.97 -3.50 7.65
C SER A 117 15.10 -5.00 7.39
N GLY A 118 13.98 -5.72 7.19
CA GLY A 118 13.95 -7.15 6.88
C GLY A 118 14.05 -7.48 5.39
N LEU A 119 14.21 -6.48 4.51
CA LEU A 119 14.44 -6.71 3.07
C LEU A 119 15.74 -7.52 2.84
N PRO A 120 15.77 -8.43 1.85
CA PRO A 120 16.97 -9.18 1.50
C PRO A 120 18.05 -8.29 0.86
N ASP A 121 19.32 -8.69 0.96
CA ASP A 121 20.52 -7.96 0.50
C ASP A 121 20.54 -7.55 -0.99
N SER A 122 19.60 -8.04 -1.80
CA SER A 122 19.35 -7.51 -3.15
C SER A 122 18.93 -6.03 -3.12
N HIS A 123 18.29 -5.57 -2.05
CA HIS A 123 17.91 -4.18 -1.82
C HIS A 123 19.06 -3.37 -1.20
N LYS A 124 20.09 -3.10 -2.01
CA LYS A 124 21.32 -2.38 -1.58
C LYS A 124 21.08 -1.01 -0.96
N THR A 125 20.03 -0.30 -1.37
CA THR A 125 19.64 0.99 -0.79
C THR A 125 18.63 0.75 0.32
N ARG A 126 18.94 1.18 1.55
CA ARG A 126 18.00 1.08 2.67
C ARG A 126 16.88 2.12 2.57
N PHE A 127 15.75 1.83 3.19
CA PHE A 127 14.65 2.79 3.32
C PHE A 127 14.95 3.86 4.40
N VAL A 128 15.42 3.42 5.57
CA VAL A 128 16.01 4.28 6.61
C VAL A 128 17.51 3.99 6.69
N GLU A 129 18.33 5.04 6.71
CA GLU A 129 19.79 4.91 6.75
C GLU A 129 20.28 4.51 8.15
N PRO A 130 21.42 3.83 8.30
CA PRO A 130 21.90 3.38 9.61
C PRO A 130 22.16 4.55 10.58
N GLY A 131 21.43 4.59 11.69
CA GLY A 131 21.50 5.65 12.70
C GLY A 131 20.44 6.76 12.53
N GLU A 132 19.69 6.76 11.42
CA GLU A 132 18.53 7.62 11.24
C GLU A 132 17.24 7.00 11.81
N ILE A 133 16.28 7.85 12.15
CA ILE A 133 14.94 7.44 12.59
C ILE A 133 13.94 7.52 11.41
N LYS A 134 14.14 8.45 10.49
CA LYS A 134 13.21 8.76 9.41
C LYS A 134 13.83 8.53 8.04
N SER A 135 12.99 8.10 7.11
CA SER A 135 13.34 8.00 5.71
C SER A 135 13.31 9.37 5.02
N LYS A 136 14.21 9.53 4.05
CA LYS A 136 14.15 10.59 3.02
C LYS A 136 13.11 10.31 1.92
N TYR A 137 12.54 9.11 1.91
CA TYR A 137 11.52 8.67 0.94
C TYR A 137 10.12 8.78 1.55
N SER A 138 9.32 9.74 1.09
CA SER A 138 7.94 9.94 1.58
C SER A 138 6.91 8.99 0.93
N ILE A 139 7.29 8.36 -0.19
CA ILE A 139 6.41 7.52 -1.00
C ILE A 139 7.11 6.17 -1.27
N ILE A 140 6.37 5.07 -1.14
CA ILE A 140 6.85 3.73 -1.50
C ILE A 140 6.10 3.28 -2.77
N ILE A 141 6.80 2.67 -3.72
CA ILE A 141 6.22 2.07 -4.92
C ILE A 141 6.55 0.58 -4.91
N ALA A 142 5.57 -0.29 -5.12
CA ALA A 142 5.71 -1.74 -5.03
C ALA A 142 4.96 -2.48 -6.16
N GLY A 143 5.22 -3.79 -6.29
CA GLY A 143 4.54 -4.67 -7.24
C GLY A 143 3.21 -5.22 -6.70
N GLU A 144 2.96 -6.50 -6.97
CA GLU A 144 1.79 -7.23 -6.49
C GLU A 144 1.93 -7.67 -5.03
N ASN A 145 0.79 -7.91 -4.37
CA ASN A 145 0.68 -8.55 -3.06
C ASN A 145 1.50 -7.88 -1.94
N PHE A 146 1.49 -6.54 -1.90
CA PHE A 146 2.22 -5.79 -0.87
C PHE A 146 1.61 -5.97 0.53
N GLY A 147 2.46 -6.15 1.54
CA GLY A 147 2.10 -6.36 2.94
C GLY A 147 1.59 -7.77 3.24
N CYS A 148 2.05 -8.77 2.49
CA CYS A 148 1.58 -10.15 2.62
C CYS A 148 2.17 -10.87 3.85
N GLY A 149 1.69 -12.10 4.11
CA GLY A 149 2.08 -12.86 5.30
C GLY A 149 1.19 -12.58 6.52
N SER A 150 1.80 -12.18 7.63
CA SER A 150 1.16 -12.20 8.96
C SER A 150 0.35 -10.94 9.28
N SER A 151 -0.63 -11.04 10.19
CA SER A 151 -1.52 -9.91 10.55
C SER A 151 -0.86 -8.90 11.50
N ARG A 152 0.19 -8.20 11.04
CA ARG A 152 0.87 -7.14 11.82
C ARG A 152 0.24 -5.77 11.57
N GLU A 153 -0.33 -5.18 12.61
CA GLU A 153 -0.70 -3.76 12.62
C GLU A 153 0.53 -2.86 12.73
N HIS A 154 1.61 -3.33 13.36
CA HIS A 154 2.90 -2.65 13.39
C HIS A 154 3.52 -2.40 12.00
N ALA A 155 3.14 -3.14 10.95
CA ALA A 155 3.71 -2.96 9.61
C ALA A 155 3.38 -1.57 8.99
N PRO A 156 2.11 -1.14 8.84
CA PRO A 156 1.80 0.23 8.39
C PRO A 156 2.23 1.31 9.39
N VAL A 157 2.17 1.06 10.71
CA VAL A 157 2.61 2.03 11.73
C VAL A 157 4.12 2.31 11.62
N CYS A 158 4.92 1.26 11.44
CA CYS A 158 6.37 1.35 11.23
C CYS A 158 6.72 2.23 10.00
N LEU A 159 6.02 2.05 8.88
CA LEU A 159 6.21 2.88 7.68
C LEU A 159 5.81 4.35 7.92
N GLY A 160 4.66 4.61 8.56
CA GLY A 160 4.17 5.97 8.84
C GLY A 160 5.06 6.74 9.82
N ALA A 161 5.52 6.06 10.88
CA ALA A 161 6.46 6.58 11.86
C ALA A 161 7.83 6.90 11.23
N ALA A 162 8.32 6.04 10.33
CA ALA A 162 9.51 6.29 9.51
C ALA A 162 9.34 7.43 8.48
N GLY A 163 8.14 8.00 8.34
CA GLY A 163 7.88 9.18 7.51
C GLY A 163 7.22 8.91 6.16
N ALA A 164 6.93 7.66 5.81
CA ALA A 164 6.11 7.36 4.64
C ALA A 164 4.72 8.01 4.77
N LYS A 165 4.11 8.37 3.64
CA LYS A 165 2.77 8.97 3.55
C LYS A 165 1.85 8.18 2.64
N ALA A 166 2.38 7.68 1.53
CA ALA A 166 1.66 6.78 0.64
C ALA A 166 2.53 5.58 0.25
N VAL A 167 1.88 4.43 0.13
CA VAL A 167 2.36 3.28 -0.63
C VAL A 167 1.55 3.22 -1.92
N VAL A 168 2.19 2.93 -3.04
CA VAL A 168 1.55 2.68 -4.34
C VAL A 168 1.95 1.29 -4.80
N ALA A 169 1.01 0.35 -4.80
CA ALA A 169 1.23 -1.04 -5.21
C ALA A 169 0.34 -1.40 -6.40
N GLN A 170 0.66 -2.47 -7.12
CA GLN A 170 -0.27 -3.03 -8.12
C GLN A 170 -1.48 -3.70 -7.45
N THR A 171 -1.23 -4.42 -6.35
CA THR A 171 -2.25 -5.04 -5.48
C THR A 171 -1.77 -5.14 -4.02
N TYR A 172 -2.71 -5.12 -3.06
CA TYR A 172 -2.41 -5.32 -1.63
C TYR A 172 -2.85 -6.67 -1.09
N ALA A 173 -2.13 -7.16 -0.08
CA ALA A 173 -2.65 -8.14 0.85
C ALA A 173 -3.80 -7.52 1.67
N ARG A 174 -4.98 -8.15 1.64
CA ARG A 174 -6.24 -7.63 2.23
C ARG A 174 -6.12 -7.21 3.70
N ILE A 175 -5.30 -7.92 4.49
CA ILE A 175 -5.08 -7.61 5.91
C ILE A 175 -4.25 -6.33 6.08
N PHE A 176 -3.16 -6.17 5.31
CA PHE A 176 -2.36 -4.95 5.35
C PHE A 176 -3.17 -3.72 4.94
N PHE A 177 -3.92 -3.81 3.83
CA PHE A 177 -4.79 -2.71 3.39
C PHE A 177 -5.77 -2.28 4.50
N ARG A 178 -6.46 -3.24 5.12
CA ARG A 178 -7.36 -2.98 6.27
C ARG A 178 -6.63 -2.31 7.43
N ASN A 179 -5.42 -2.78 7.77
CA ASN A 179 -4.65 -2.22 8.88
C ASN A 179 -4.23 -0.76 8.60
N SER A 180 -3.79 -0.44 7.37
CA SER A 180 -3.48 0.94 6.96
C SER A 180 -4.69 1.87 7.06
N VAL A 181 -5.89 1.40 6.70
CA VAL A 181 -7.14 2.17 6.87
C VAL A 181 -7.52 2.32 8.35
N ALA A 182 -7.28 1.30 9.17
CA ALA A 182 -7.58 1.33 10.59
C ALA A 182 -6.67 2.30 11.37
N THR A 183 -5.37 2.34 11.08
CA THR A 183 -4.39 3.20 11.77
C THR A 183 -4.28 4.59 11.17
N GLY A 184 -4.48 4.75 9.86
CA GLY A 184 -4.29 6.01 9.14
C GLY A 184 -2.82 6.43 8.91
N GLU A 185 -1.85 5.58 9.29
CA GLU A 185 -0.41 5.92 9.25
C GLU A 185 0.17 6.02 7.83
N VAL A 186 -0.42 5.31 6.85
CA VAL A 186 -0.06 5.40 5.41
C VAL A 186 -1.28 5.21 4.51
N PHE A 187 -1.33 5.89 3.37
CA PHE A 187 -2.33 5.65 2.32
C PHE A 187 -1.94 4.42 1.46
N PRO A 188 -2.78 3.37 1.37
CA PRO A 188 -2.56 2.24 0.47
C PRO A 188 -3.27 2.50 -0.88
N LEU A 189 -2.51 2.78 -1.93
CA LEU A 189 -3.05 3.18 -3.24
C LEU A 189 -2.74 2.13 -4.31
N GLU A 190 -3.75 1.68 -5.04
CA GLU A 190 -3.54 0.71 -6.12
C GLU A 190 -3.35 1.39 -7.48
N SER A 191 -2.31 1.00 -8.22
CA SER A 191 -2.11 1.39 -9.62
C SER A 191 -2.79 0.43 -10.59
N GLU A 192 -3.11 0.90 -11.79
CA GLU A 192 -3.60 0.04 -12.89
C GLU A 192 -2.47 -0.70 -13.62
N VAL A 193 -1.22 -0.25 -13.45
CA VAL A 193 -0.02 -0.71 -14.16
C VAL A 193 1.17 -0.92 -13.21
N ARG A 194 2.25 -1.54 -13.70
CA ARG A 194 3.46 -1.89 -12.93
C ARG A 194 4.44 -0.73 -12.78
N VAL A 195 4.02 0.30 -12.05
CA VAL A 195 4.82 1.51 -11.75
C VAL A 195 6.18 1.16 -11.11
N CYS A 196 6.28 0.04 -10.40
CA CYS A 196 7.52 -0.49 -9.82
C CYS A 196 8.59 -0.94 -10.84
N ASP A 197 8.24 -1.13 -12.11
CA ASP A 197 9.17 -1.50 -13.18
C ASP A 197 9.63 -0.29 -14.01
N GLU A 198 8.94 0.85 -13.88
CA GLU A 198 9.20 2.09 -14.63
C GLU A 198 9.85 3.19 -13.78
N CYS A 199 9.51 3.29 -12.49
CA CYS A 199 10.14 4.22 -11.54
C CYS A 199 11.39 3.60 -10.87
N LYS A 200 12.27 4.45 -10.34
CA LYS A 200 13.51 4.07 -9.64
C LYS A 200 13.58 4.68 -8.24
N THR A 201 14.22 3.99 -7.30
CA THR A 201 14.47 4.52 -5.95
C THR A 201 15.27 5.81 -6.02
N GLY A 202 14.71 6.90 -5.51
CA GLY A 202 15.26 8.25 -5.64
C GLY A 202 14.61 9.12 -6.72
N ASP A 203 13.65 8.62 -7.50
CA ASP A 203 12.84 9.49 -8.37
C ASP A 203 11.95 10.43 -7.54
N THR A 204 11.85 11.68 -7.97
CA THR A 204 10.90 12.65 -7.38
C THR A 204 9.53 12.42 -7.98
N VAL A 205 8.55 12.06 -7.16
CA VAL A 205 7.17 11.79 -7.61
C VAL A 205 6.17 12.69 -6.90
N THR A 206 4.96 12.79 -7.45
CA THR A 206 3.82 13.45 -6.83
C THR A 206 2.56 12.63 -7.07
N ILE A 207 1.78 12.43 -6.02
CA ILE A 207 0.50 11.75 -6.04
C ILE A 207 -0.58 12.79 -5.73
N GLU A 208 -1.49 12.99 -6.67
CA GLU A 208 -2.73 13.76 -6.46
C GLU A 208 -3.87 12.77 -6.22
N LEU A 209 -4.64 12.93 -5.14
CA LEU A 209 -5.85 12.15 -4.86
C LEU A 209 -7.11 12.97 -5.08
N ARG A 210 -8.06 12.40 -5.81
CA ARG A 210 -9.38 12.94 -6.14
C ARG A 210 -10.43 11.85 -5.88
N ASP A 211 -11.70 12.21 -5.74
CA ASP A 211 -12.74 11.22 -5.35
C ASP A 211 -12.96 10.14 -6.44
N SER A 212 -12.68 10.47 -7.71
CA SER A 212 -12.78 9.57 -8.86
C SER A 212 -11.53 8.70 -9.12
N GLY A 213 -10.42 8.92 -8.40
CA GLY A 213 -9.14 8.25 -8.64
C GLY A 213 -7.92 9.08 -8.23
N GLY A 214 -6.73 8.52 -8.42
CA GLY A 214 -5.47 9.23 -8.20
C GLY A 214 -4.61 9.33 -9.45
N LEU A 215 -3.64 10.25 -9.42
CA LEU A 215 -2.65 10.42 -10.47
C LEU A 215 -1.25 10.48 -9.85
N LEU A 216 -0.38 9.52 -10.19
CA LEU A 216 1.05 9.59 -9.87
C LEU A 216 1.78 10.20 -11.08
N THR A 217 2.45 11.32 -10.87
CA THR A 217 3.42 11.90 -11.82
C THR A 217 4.84 11.64 -11.31
N ASN A 218 5.70 11.02 -12.12
CA ASN A 218 7.13 10.93 -11.87
C ASN A 218 7.81 12.10 -12.59
N HIS A 219 8.41 13.02 -11.83
CA HIS A 219 9.04 14.23 -12.37
C HIS A 219 10.45 13.98 -12.93
N THR A 220 11.12 12.88 -12.54
CA THR A 220 12.41 12.49 -13.15
C THR A 220 12.23 12.00 -14.59
N THR A 221 11.13 11.27 -14.86
CA THR A 221 10.87 10.64 -16.17
C THR A 221 9.78 11.33 -16.99
N GLY A 222 9.01 12.24 -16.39
CA GLY A 222 7.83 12.87 -17.00
C GLY A 222 6.59 11.97 -17.11
N GLN A 223 6.69 10.69 -16.72
CA GLN A 223 5.63 9.72 -16.87
C GLN A 223 4.48 9.92 -15.87
N LYS A 224 3.27 9.54 -16.27
CA LYS A 224 2.04 9.68 -15.47
C LYS A 224 1.24 8.38 -15.46
N TYR A 225 0.84 7.95 -14.27
CA TYR A 225 0.17 6.68 -14.02
C TYR A 225 -1.14 6.90 -13.26
N LYS A 226 -2.21 6.24 -13.70
CA LYS A 226 -3.50 6.27 -13.01
C LYS A 226 -3.48 5.35 -11.78
N LEU A 227 -4.08 5.84 -10.71
CA LEU A 227 -4.34 5.10 -9.48
C LEU A 227 -5.86 4.94 -9.31
N LYS A 228 -6.29 3.79 -8.81
CA LYS A 228 -7.69 3.48 -8.50
C LYS A 228 -8.19 4.40 -7.39
N ALA A 229 -9.50 4.66 -7.36
CA ALA A 229 -10.12 5.41 -6.27
C ALA A 229 -9.98 4.66 -4.93
N ILE A 230 -9.60 5.37 -3.88
CA ILE A 230 -9.52 4.83 -2.51
C ILE A 230 -10.91 4.60 -1.88
N GLY A 231 -11.94 5.24 -2.43
CA GLY A 231 -13.32 5.15 -1.96
C GLY A 231 -13.51 5.64 -0.52
N ASP A 232 -14.50 5.09 0.16
CA ASP A 232 -14.90 5.48 1.53
C ASP A 232 -13.80 5.31 2.59
N ALA A 233 -12.73 4.58 2.28
CA ALA A 233 -11.55 4.47 3.14
C ALA A 233 -10.73 5.78 3.21
N GLY A 234 -10.75 6.61 2.16
CA GLY A 234 -10.00 7.87 2.10
C GLY A 234 -10.27 8.79 3.29
N PRO A 235 -11.54 9.19 3.56
CA PRO A 235 -11.92 10.00 4.71
C PRO A 235 -11.53 9.43 6.08
N VAL A 236 -11.33 8.12 6.20
CA VAL A 236 -10.89 7.46 7.45
C VAL A 236 -9.38 7.61 7.62
N ILE A 237 -8.60 7.42 6.55
CA ILE A 237 -7.15 7.66 6.56
C ILE A 237 -6.86 9.16 6.76
N ASP A 238 -7.57 10.06 6.04
CA ASP A 238 -7.48 11.52 6.17
C ASP A 238 -7.71 12.00 7.63
N ALA A 239 -8.44 11.24 8.43
CA ALA A 239 -8.74 11.57 9.83
C ALA A 239 -7.68 11.08 10.83
N GLY A 240 -6.71 10.25 10.41
CA GLY A 240 -5.81 9.55 11.33
C GLY A 240 -6.39 8.24 11.88
N GLY A 241 -7.07 7.47 11.03
CA GLY A 241 -7.55 6.13 11.33
C GLY A 241 -8.94 6.08 11.98
N ILE A 242 -9.44 4.86 12.21
CA ILE A 242 -10.84 4.59 12.52
C ILE A 242 -11.32 5.24 13.82
N PHE A 243 -10.48 5.30 14.86
CA PHE A 243 -10.85 5.94 16.13
C PHE A 243 -10.89 7.47 16.03
N ALA A 244 -10.01 8.08 15.22
CA ALA A 244 -10.02 9.52 15.00
C ALA A 244 -11.19 9.94 14.09
N TYR A 245 -11.50 9.13 13.07
CA TYR A 245 -12.71 9.26 12.28
C TYR A 245 -13.98 9.14 13.13
N ALA A 246 -14.09 8.11 13.99
CA ALA A 246 -15.23 7.90 14.88
C ALA A 246 -15.44 9.07 15.85
N ARG A 247 -14.36 9.66 16.39
CA ARG A 247 -14.42 10.91 17.18
C ARG A 247 -14.92 12.09 16.34
N LYS A 248 -14.38 12.29 15.14
CA LYS A 248 -14.77 13.35 14.20
C LYS A 248 -16.25 13.27 13.79
N MET A 249 -16.80 12.06 13.71
CA MET A 249 -18.20 11.79 13.42
C MET A 249 -19.11 11.72 14.66
N GLY A 250 -18.60 12.02 15.86
CA GLY A 250 -19.38 12.03 17.11
C GLY A 250 -19.85 10.65 17.60
N MET A 251 -19.30 9.55 17.04
CA MET A 251 -19.68 8.18 17.41
C MET A 251 -19.10 7.73 18.76
N ILE A 252 -17.99 8.34 19.18
CA ILE A 252 -17.34 8.15 20.47
C ILE A 252 -16.86 9.50 21.02
N PRO A 253 -16.69 9.66 22.35
CA PRO A 253 -16.25 10.93 22.94
C PRO A 253 -14.91 11.43 22.39
N SER A 254 -14.79 12.75 22.27
CA SER A 254 -13.50 13.41 22.04
C SER A 254 -12.51 13.07 23.17
N LEU A 255 -11.22 13.13 22.86
CA LEU A 255 -10.21 13.22 23.91
C LEU A 255 -10.40 14.55 24.67
N ALA A 256 -10.20 14.51 25.98
CA ALA A 256 -10.29 15.66 26.88
C ALA A 256 -8.93 16.36 27.06
#